data_AF-A0AAV9ACR4-F1
#
_entry.id   AF-A0AAV9ACR4-F1
#
_cell.length_a   1.000
_cell.length_b   1.000
_cell.length_c   1.000
_cell.angle_alpha   90.00
_cell.angle_beta   90.00
_cell.angle_gamma   90.00
#
_symmetry.space_group_name_H-M   'P 1'
#
loop_
_entity.id
_entity.type
_entity.pdbx_description
1 polymer ?
#
loop_
_entity_poly.entity_id
_entity_poly.type
_entity_poly.pdbx_seq_one_letter_code
_entity_poly.pdbx_strand_id
1 'polypeptide(L)'
;MESLVETMFQQLLSKEILHEPMKEIELKYPQWLEAHKDGLNQEDYDRYSHQYELIKNLNEVYEQDPDNFPKIVDLMQKMQECGQPPSDIVRELAPDLDFSNLGLL
;
A
#
# COMPACT_ATOMS: atom_id res chain seq x y z
N MET A 1 -0.96 -17.44 -21.32
CA MET A 1 0.19 -16.57 -21.62
C MET A 1 -0.11 -15.31 -20.87
N GLU A 2 0.61 -15.08 -19.77
CA GLU A 2 0.54 -13.78 -19.08
C GLU A 2 1.03 -12.71 -20.04
N SER A 3 0.37 -11.55 -20.05
CA SER A 3 0.81 -10.42 -20.86
C SER A 3 2.12 -9.83 -20.31
N LEU A 4 2.89 -9.13 -21.15
CA LEU A 4 4.07 -8.39 -20.69
C LEU A 4 3.73 -7.41 -19.55
N VAL A 5 2.51 -6.86 -19.59
CA VAL A 5 1.98 -5.94 -18.56
C VAL A 5 1.79 -6.68 -17.23
N GLU A 6 1.20 -7.88 -17.23
CA GLU A 6 1.05 -8.71 -16.03
C GLU A 6 2.41 -9.06 -15.41
N THR A 7 3.41 -9.45 -16.23
CA THR A 7 4.75 -9.76 -15.72
C THR A 7 5.44 -8.54 -15.12
N MET A 8 5.33 -7.37 -15.75
CA MET A 8 5.88 -6.12 -15.19
C MET A 8 5.21 -5.76 -13.86
N PHE A 9 3.90 -5.97 -13.75
CA PHE A 9 3.15 -5.70 -12.54
C PHE A 9 3.50 -6.65 -11.40
N GLN A 10 3.64 -7.95 -11.68
CA GLN A 10 4.10 -8.93 -10.70
C GLN A 10 5.50 -8.59 -10.18
N GLN A 11 6.42 -8.16 -11.06
CA GLN A 11 7.74 -7.69 -10.63
C GLN A 11 7.61 -6.47 -9.71
N LEU A 12 6.82 -5.48 -10.11
CA LEU A 12 6.59 -4.28 -9.31
C LEU A 12 6.03 -4.63 -7.93
N LEU A 13 5.08 -5.56 -7.83
CA LEU A 13 4.48 -6.00 -6.56
C LEU A 13 5.35 -6.99 -5.75
N SER A 14 6.52 -7.36 -6.24
CA SER A 14 7.39 -8.32 -5.55
C SER A 14 7.87 -7.80 -4.19
N LYS A 15 8.18 -8.73 -3.29
CA LYS A 15 8.80 -8.40 -1.99
C LYS A 15 10.05 -7.53 -2.17
N GLU A 16 10.87 -7.83 -3.18
CA GLU A 16 12.14 -7.14 -3.42
C GLU A 16 11.96 -5.64 -3.72
N ILE A 17 10.83 -5.26 -4.32
CA ILE A 17 10.56 -3.88 -4.73
C ILE A 17 9.66 -3.15 -3.72
N LEU A 18 8.55 -3.76 -3.27
CA LEU A 18 7.57 -3.06 -2.45
C LEU A 18 7.76 -3.21 -0.94
N HIS A 19 8.41 -4.27 -0.46
CA HIS A 19 8.34 -4.55 0.97
C HIS A 19 9.01 -3.49 1.84
N GLU A 20 10.21 -3.05 1.46
CA GLU A 20 10.93 -2.00 2.20
C GLU A 20 10.15 -0.67 2.26
N PRO A 21 9.67 -0.09 1.14
CA PRO A 21 8.88 1.14 1.22
C PRO A 21 7.58 0.95 2.00
N MET A 22 6.91 -0.20 1.89
CA MET A 22 5.67 -0.46 2.66
C MET A 22 5.92 -0.57 4.16
N LYS A 23 7.06 -1.11 4.61
CA LYS A 23 7.45 -1.12 6.02
C LYS A 23 7.71 0.28 6.55
N GLU A 24 8.39 1.12 5.77
CA GLU A 24 8.62 2.51 6.17
C GLU A 24 7.32 3.30 6.26
N ILE A 25 6.39 3.07 5.32
CA ILE A 25 5.05 3.67 5.33
C ILE A 25 4.31 3.23 6.59
N GLU A 26 4.30 1.93 6.92
CA GLU A 26 3.67 1.39 8.14
C GLU A 26 4.16 2.10 9.41
N LEU A 27 5.47 2.34 9.52
CA LEU A 27 6.06 2.98 10.70
C LEU A 27 5.63 4.46 10.86
N LYS A 28 5.44 5.18 9.76
CA LYS A 28 5.07 6.60 9.78
C LYS A 28 3.57 6.83 9.87
N TYR A 29 2.77 5.90 9.38
CA TYR A 29 1.33 6.08 9.24
C TYR A 29 0.60 6.44 10.54
N PRO A 30 0.86 5.77 11.69
CA PRO A 30 0.20 6.12 12.95
C PRO A 30 0.51 7.54 13.43
N GLN A 31 1.75 8.00 13.20
CA GLN A 31 2.18 9.34 13.57
C GLN A 31 1.47 10.39 12.72
N TRP A 32 1.30 10.10 11.43
CA TRP A 32 0.55 10.98 10.52
C TRP A 32 -0.93 11.05 10.91
N LEU A 33 -1.57 9.92 11.21
CA LEU A 33 -2.97 9.88 11.65
C LEU A 33 -3.19 10.73 12.91
N GLU A 34 -2.32 10.60 13.91
CA GLU A 34 -2.43 11.39 15.14
C GLU A 34 -2.22 12.89 14.87
N ALA A 35 -1.22 13.24 14.06
CA ALA A 35 -0.93 14.64 13.73
C ALA A 35 -2.04 15.33 12.92
N HIS A 36 -2.83 14.58 12.15
CA HIS A 36 -3.88 15.12 11.27
C HIS A 36 -5.29 14.92 11.82
N LYS A 37 -5.45 14.25 12.96
CA LYS A 37 -6.74 13.86 13.55
C LYS A 37 -7.75 15.01 13.66
N ASP A 38 -7.31 16.18 14.10
CA ASP A 38 -8.18 17.36 14.26
C ASP A 38 -8.55 18.04 12.92
N GLY A 39 -7.79 17.76 11.86
CA GLY A 39 -8.01 18.29 10.52
C GLY A 39 -8.82 17.36 9.60
N LEU A 40 -8.95 16.08 9.97
CA LEU A 40 -9.70 15.08 9.22
C LEU A 40 -11.14 15.01 9.71
N ASN A 41 -12.08 14.82 8.78
CA ASN A 41 -13.41 14.36 9.16
C ASN A 41 -13.37 12.86 9.49
N GLN A 42 -14.45 12.35 10.08
CA GLN A 42 -14.55 10.96 10.49
C GLN A 42 -14.36 9.97 9.32
N GLU A 43 -14.94 10.28 8.15
CA GLU A 43 -14.87 9.42 6.97
C GLU A 43 -13.43 9.27 6.45
N ASP A 44 -12.70 10.38 6.35
CA ASP A 44 -11.30 10.37 5.93
C ASP A 44 -10.41 9.67 6.97
N TYR A 45 -10.64 9.92 8.27
CA TYR A 45 -9.90 9.24 9.34
C TYR A 45 -10.10 7.73 9.31
N ASP A 46 -11.34 7.26 9.13
CA ASP A 46 -11.67 5.83 9.04
C ASP A 46 -11.05 5.21 7.79
N ARG A 47 -11.11 5.91 6.65
CA ARG A 47 -10.49 5.47 5.39
C ARG A 47 -8.97 5.33 5.53
N TYR A 48 -8.29 6.33 6.08
CA TYR A 48 -6.85 6.26 6.30
C TYR A 48 -6.46 5.21 7.34
N SER A 49 -7.27 5.02 8.39
CA SER A 49 -7.06 3.94 9.37
C SER A 49 -7.21 2.56 8.71
N HIS A 50 -8.15 2.39 7.78
CA HIS A 50 -8.32 1.15 7.05
C HIS A 50 -7.14 0.87 6.10
N GLN A 51 -6.65 1.88 5.39
CA GLN A 51 -5.45 1.77 4.56
C GLN A 51 -4.23 1.31 5.39
N TYR A 52 -4.05 1.86 6.59
CA TYR A 52 -2.98 1.43 7.49
C TYR A 52 -3.05 -0.06 7.85
N GLU A 53 -4.24 -0.58 8.16
CA GLU A 53 -4.41 -2.01 8.43
C GLU A 53 -4.13 -2.88 7.19
N LEU A 54 -4.47 -2.40 5.99
CA LEU A 54 -4.11 -3.10 4.75
C LEU A 54 -2.60 -3.13 4.51
N ILE A 55 -1.89 -2.03 4.81
CA ILE A 55 -0.42 -1.95 4.71
C ILE A 55 0.24 -2.94 5.68
N LYS A 56 -0.24 -3.02 6.92
CA LYS A 56 0.25 -4.02 7.90
C LYS A 56 0.05 -5.45 7.40
N ASN A 57 -1.15 -5.75 6.90
CA ASN A 57 -1.46 -7.08 6.37
C ASN A 57 -0.56 -7.40 5.15
N LEU A 58 -0.27 -6.42 4.30
CA LEU A 58 0.63 -6.58 3.16
C LEU A 58 2.06 -6.88 3.61
N ASN A 59 2.60 -6.12 4.57
CA ASN A 59 3.92 -6.39 5.14
C ASN A 59 3.98 -7.75 5.81
N GLU A 60 2.93 -8.16 6.52
CA GLU A 60 2.85 -9.50 7.10
C GLU A 60 2.90 -10.60 6.03
N VAL A 61 2.19 -10.43 4.92
CA VAL A 61 2.24 -11.35 3.77
C VAL A 61 3.64 -11.41 3.19
N TYR A 62 4.31 -10.28 2.99
CA TYR A 62 5.70 -10.28 2.53
C TYR A 62 6.64 -11.02 3.49
N GLU A 63 6.43 -10.96 4.81
CA GLU A 63 7.29 -11.66 5.76
C GLU A 63 6.99 -13.16 5.88
N GLN A 64 5.72 -13.57 5.76
CA GLN A 64 5.30 -14.95 6.02
C GLN A 64 5.08 -15.80 4.76
N ASP A 65 4.56 -15.18 3.70
CA ASP A 65 4.10 -15.86 2.48
C ASP A 65 4.34 -14.98 1.23
N PRO A 66 5.60 -14.61 0.94
CA PRO A 66 5.93 -13.62 -0.10
C PRO A 66 5.62 -14.08 -1.53
N ASP A 67 5.47 -15.37 -1.74
CA ASP A 67 5.15 -15.95 -3.06
C ASP A 67 3.63 -16.00 -3.32
N ASN A 68 2.79 -15.60 -2.34
CA ASN A 68 1.34 -15.57 -2.46
C ASN A 68 0.86 -14.32 -3.19
N PHE A 69 1.22 -14.24 -4.47
CA PHE A 69 0.81 -13.17 -5.37
C PHE A 69 -0.69 -12.90 -5.40
N PRO A 70 -1.59 -13.90 -5.44
CA PRO A 70 -3.03 -13.65 -5.40
C PRO A 70 -3.47 -12.84 -4.16
N LYS A 71 -2.88 -13.13 -2.99
CA LYS A 71 -3.17 -12.39 -1.75
C LYS A 71 -2.57 -10.99 -1.77
N ILE A 72 -1.36 -10.83 -2.30
CA ILE A 72 -0.72 -9.52 -2.47
C ILE A 72 -1.58 -8.62 -3.38
N VAL A 73 -2.02 -9.16 -4.53
CA VAL A 73 -2.89 -8.44 -5.47
C VAL A 73 -4.22 -8.05 -4.82
N ASP A 74 -4.88 -8.96 -4.10
CA ASP A 74 -6.13 -8.69 -3.37
C ASP A 74 -5.97 -7.55 -2.34
N LEU A 75 -4.85 -7.52 -1.60
CA LEU A 75 -4.56 -6.44 -0.66
C LEU A 75 -4.32 -5.10 -1.36
N MET A 76 -3.60 -5.11 -2.49
CA MET A 76 -3.36 -3.89 -3.29
C MET A 76 -4.65 -3.35 -3.91
N GLN A 77 -5.53 -4.22 -4.39
CA GLN A 77 -6.86 -3.84 -4.90
C GLN A 77 -7.72 -3.21 -3.81
N LYS A 78 -7.79 -3.85 -2.62
CA LYS A 78 -8.48 -3.27 -1.46
C LYS A 78 -7.91 -1.91 -1.07
N MET A 79 -6.58 -1.76 -1.13
CA MET A 79 -5.93 -0.48 -0.84
C MET A 79 -6.34 0.60 -1.85
N GLN A 80 -6.44 0.24 -3.13
CA GLN A 80 -6.94 1.14 -4.18
C GLN A 80 -8.42 1.52 -3.99
N GLU A 81 -9.27 0.57 -3.57
CA GLU A 81 -10.68 0.81 -3.26
C GLU A 81 -10.86 1.76 -2.07
N CYS A 82 -9.90 1.78 -1.13
CA CYS A 82 -9.84 2.75 -0.06
C CYS A 82 -9.46 4.16 -0.54
N GLY A 83 -9.20 4.36 -1.83
CA GLY A 83 -8.74 5.64 -2.38
C GLY A 83 -7.25 5.89 -2.16
N GLN A 84 -6.84 7.13 -2.44
CA GLN A 84 -5.43 7.50 -2.44
C GLN A 84 -4.83 7.47 -1.02
N PRO A 85 -3.61 6.94 -0.84
CA PRO A 85 -2.87 7.06 0.42
C PRO A 85 -2.48 8.51 0.72
N PRO A 86 -2.09 8.84 1.97
CA PRO A 86 -1.61 10.17 2.33
C PRO A 86 -0.41 10.57 1.47
N SER A 87 -0.57 11.61 0.65
CA SER A 87 0.43 11.98 -0.36
C SER A 87 1.76 12.41 0.24
N ASP A 88 1.76 12.90 1.48
CA ASP A 88 2.97 13.36 2.17
C ASP A 88 3.87 12.19 2.54
N ILE A 89 3.26 11.08 3.02
CA ILE A 89 4.00 9.86 3.37
C ILE A 89 4.56 9.22 2.09
N VAL A 90 3.74 9.11 1.04
CA VAL A 90 4.14 8.45 -0.21
C VAL A 90 5.25 9.23 -0.93
N ARG A 91 5.16 10.55 -1.03
CA ARG A 91 6.20 11.36 -1.69
C ARG A 91 7.54 11.28 -0.98
N GLU A 92 7.54 11.12 0.34
CA GLU A 92 8.76 11.04 1.12
C GLU A 92 9.43 9.67 0.99
N LEU A 93 8.65 8.60 1.02
CA LEU A 93 9.16 7.23 1.15
C LEU A 93 9.22 6.44 -0.17
N ALA A 94 8.40 6.85 -1.13
CA ALA A 94 8.15 6.10 -2.34
C ALA A 94 7.85 7.04 -3.53
N PRO A 95 8.71 8.03 -3.83
CA PRO A 95 8.43 9.07 -4.83
C PRO A 95 8.25 8.50 -6.25
N ASP A 96 8.86 7.36 -6.54
CA ASP A 96 8.81 6.70 -7.85
C ASP A 96 7.68 5.65 -7.94
N LEU A 97 6.97 5.37 -6.84
CA LEU A 97 5.86 4.39 -6.83
C LEU A 97 4.51 5.11 -7.01
N ASP A 98 3.82 4.76 -8.09
CA ASP A 98 2.46 5.23 -8.35
C ASP A 98 1.41 4.23 -7.86
N PHE A 99 0.98 4.41 -6.61
CA PHE A 99 -0.06 3.61 -5.96
C PHE A 99 -1.40 3.59 -6.68
N SER A 100 -1.69 4.60 -7.52
CA SER A 100 -2.94 4.66 -8.28
C SER A 100 -3.09 3.51 -9.27
N ASN A 101 -1.96 2.97 -9.72
CA ASN A 101 -1.88 1.97 -10.78
C ASN A 101 -1.46 0.58 -10.27
N LEU A 102 -1.08 0.44 -8.99
CA LEU A 102 -0.60 -0.82 -8.39
C LEU A 102 -1.68 -1.89 -8.15
N GLY A 103 -2.95 -1.63 -8.48
CA GLY A 103 -4.07 -2.58 -8.35
C GLY A 103 -4.73 -2.96 -9.68
N LEU A 104 -4.33 -2.32 -10.78
CA LEU A 104 -4.96 -2.50 -12.10
C LEU A 104 -4.33 -3.68 -12.84
N LEU A 105 -5.03 -4.81 -12.85
CA LEU A 105 -4.83 -5.94 -13.75
C LEU A 105 -6.11 -6.20 -14.54
#